data_AF-N4UDZ0-F1
#
_entry.id   AF-N4UDZ0-F1
#
_cell.length_a   1.000
_cell.length_b   1.000
_cell.length_c   1.000
_cell.angle_alpha   90.00
_cell.angle_beta   90.00
_cell.angle_gamma   90.00
#
_symmetry.space_group_name_H-M   'P 1'
#
loop_
_entity.id
_entity.type
_entity.pdbx_description
1 polymer ?
#
loop_
_entity_poly.entity_id
_entity_poly.type
_entity_poly.pdbx_seq_one_letter_code
_entity_poly.pdbx_strand_id
1 'polypeptide(L)'
;TNCLCIQRTSPDVQTQFKITHKRYLDGLLHQVEATRDGDGQPQTEEGYIRIRRRTVGGYPCISLIDYAHNVNLSQEAFEHPSVQECIAVGCDLAWIHNDIVSYKKDVKSGIEHNIVTVLKKNGFTTQQAMDRAGSFRMSVIAGGTLR
;
A
#
# COMPACT_ATOMS: atom_id res chain seq x y z
N THR A 1 -8.90 20.44 4.05
CA THR A 1 -7.75 21.23 3.57
C THR A 1 -7.23 20.74 2.21
N ASN A 2 -7.12 19.43 1.94
CA ASN A 2 -6.68 18.95 0.62
C ASN A 2 -7.78 18.90 -0.45
N CYS A 3 -9.01 18.52 -0.11
CA CYS A 3 -10.11 18.41 -1.10
C CYS A 3 -10.44 19.75 -1.78
N LEU A 4 -10.35 20.86 -1.06
CA LEU A 4 -10.60 22.20 -1.62
C LEU A 4 -9.50 22.65 -2.60
N CYS A 5 -8.27 22.18 -2.38
CA CYS A 5 -7.16 22.47 -3.29
C CYS A 5 -7.27 21.65 -4.58
N ILE A 6 -7.65 20.37 -4.47
CA ILE A 6 -7.89 19.49 -5.61
C ILE A 6 -9.06 19.96 -6.48
N GLN A 7 -10.10 20.56 -5.91
CA GLN A 7 -11.19 21.15 -6.71
C GLN A 7 -10.74 22.23 -7.70
N ARG A 8 -9.55 22.81 -7.50
CA ARG A 8 -8.98 23.86 -8.36
C ARG A 8 -7.99 23.33 -9.39
N THR A 9 -7.72 22.03 -9.41
CA THR A 9 -6.79 21.39 -10.36
C THR A 9 -7.50 20.99 -11.65
N SER A 10 -6.74 20.48 -12.63
CA SER A 10 -7.30 19.95 -13.88
C SER A 10 -8.29 18.80 -13.62
N PRO A 11 -9.25 18.58 -14.54
CA PRO A 11 -10.19 17.45 -14.45
C PRO A 11 -9.50 16.08 -14.32
N ASP A 12 -8.33 15.92 -14.94
CA ASP A 12 -7.54 14.68 -14.88
C ASP A 12 -7.01 14.44 -13.46
N VAL A 13 -6.37 15.44 -12.83
CA VAL A 13 -5.89 15.32 -11.45
C VAL A 13 -7.05 15.06 -10.47
N GLN A 14 -8.21 15.70 -10.69
CA GLN A 14 -9.41 15.44 -9.89
C GLN A 14 -9.91 13.99 -10.06
N THR A 15 -9.84 13.46 -11.28
CA THR A 15 -10.28 12.09 -11.61
C THR A 15 -9.34 11.06 -10.98
N GLN A 16 -8.03 11.25 -11.14
CA GLN A 16 -7.00 10.41 -10.53
C GLN A 16 -7.13 10.40 -9.00
N PHE A 17 -7.30 11.57 -8.37
CA PHE A 17 -7.54 11.67 -6.93
C PHE A 17 -8.74 10.85 -6.47
N LYS A 18 -9.88 10.94 -7.18
CA LYS A 18 -11.08 10.15 -6.85
C LYS A 18 -10.83 8.65 -7.01
N ILE A 19 -10.16 8.23 -8.08
CA ILE A 19 -9.86 6.82 -8.36
C ILE A 19 -8.96 6.24 -7.26
N THR A 20 -7.87 6.92 -6.92
CA THR A 20 -6.91 6.43 -5.92
C THR A 20 -7.50 6.41 -4.52
N HIS A 21 -8.30 7.40 -4.15
CA HIS A 21 -9.00 7.43 -2.86
C HIS A 21 -10.08 6.37 -2.78
N LYS A 22 -10.86 6.17 -3.85
CA LYS A 22 -11.86 5.10 -3.90
C LYS A 22 -11.19 3.73 -3.69
N ARG A 23 -10.09 3.43 -4.40
CA ARG A 23 -9.33 2.18 -4.23
C ARG A 23 -8.90 1.95 -2.78
N TYR A 24 -8.44 3.02 -2.11
CA TYR A 24 -8.04 2.95 -0.70
C TYR A 24 -9.22 2.74 0.25
N LEU A 25 -10.30 3.51 0.08
CA LEU A 25 -11.50 3.40 0.91
C LEU A 25 -12.17 2.04 0.76
N ASP A 26 -12.25 1.50 -0.46
CA ASP A 26 -12.73 0.13 -0.72
C ASP A 26 -11.85 -0.89 0.03
N GLY A 27 -10.52 -0.71 0.01
CA GLY A 27 -9.59 -1.54 0.78
C GLY A 27 -9.82 -1.49 2.29
N LEU A 28 -10.06 -0.30 2.85
CA LEU A 28 -10.38 -0.12 4.26
C LEU A 28 -11.71 -0.78 4.64
N LEU A 29 -12.74 -0.64 3.81
CA LEU A 29 -14.04 -1.28 4.05
C LEU A 29 -13.90 -2.80 4.13
N HIS A 30 -13.18 -3.39 3.17
CA HIS A 30 -12.87 -4.83 3.20
C HIS A 30 -12.13 -5.24 4.48
N GLN A 31 -11.17 -4.44 4.95
CA GLN A 31 -10.43 -4.74 6.19
C GLN A 31 -11.33 -4.65 7.43
N VAL A 32 -12.23 -3.65 7.49
CA VAL A 32 -13.20 -3.49 8.58
C VAL A 32 -14.18 -4.67 8.62
N GLU A 33 -14.70 -5.08 7.47
CA GLU A 33 -15.60 -6.23 7.34
C GLU A 33 -14.91 -7.52 7.79
N ALA A 34 -13.71 -7.80 7.28
CA ALA A 34 -12.94 -8.98 7.68
C ALA A 34 -12.66 -8.99 9.19
N THR A 35 -12.32 -7.83 9.77
CA THR A 35 -12.09 -7.71 11.22
C THR A 35 -13.35 -7.99 12.02
N ARG A 36 -14.51 -7.48 11.57
CA ARG A 36 -15.80 -7.75 12.21
C ARG A 36 -16.12 -9.25 12.20
N ASP A 37 -15.83 -9.93 11.10
CA ASP A 37 -16.19 -11.33 10.86
C ASP A 37 -15.15 -12.32 11.44
N GLY A 38 -14.10 -11.82 12.12
CA GLY A 38 -13.06 -12.64 12.75
C GLY A 38 -11.91 -13.07 11.83
N ASP A 39 -11.94 -12.64 10.56
CA ASP A 39 -10.93 -12.91 9.52
C ASP A 39 -10.04 -11.69 9.21
N GLY A 40 -9.99 -10.71 10.12
CA GLY A 40 -9.35 -9.41 9.87
C GLY A 40 -7.83 -9.44 9.74
N GLN A 41 -7.21 -10.57 10.09
CA GLN A 41 -5.77 -10.76 9.98
C GLN A 41 -5.46 -11.91 9.03
N PRO A 42 -4.87 -11.62 7.87
CA PRO A 42 -4.41 -12.65 6.96
C PRO A 42 -3.44 -13.59 7.65
N GLN A 43 -3.75 -14.88 7.64
CA GLN A 43 -2.88 -15.91 8.20
C GLN A 43 -1.73 -16.25 7.24
N THR A 44 -1.89 -15.99 5.95
CA THR A 44 -0.88 -16.27 4.92
C THR A 44 -0.14 -15.02 4.48
N GLU A 45 1.10 -15.22 4.04
CA GLU A 45 1.94 -14.19 3.45
C GLU A 45 1.26 -13.56 2.23
N GLU A 46 0.77 -14.38 1.30
CA GLU A 46 0.11 -13.92 0.07
C GLU A 46 -1.20 -13.18 0.38
N GLY A 47 -1.96 -13.67 1.36
CA GLY A 47 -3.19 -13.01 1.82
C GLY A 47 -2.90 -11.62 2.40
N TYR A 48 -1.81 -11.50 3.18
CA TYR A 48 -1.38 -10.23 3.74
C TYR A 48 -0.98 -9.24 2.65
N ILE A 49 -0.10 -9.64 1.73
CA ILE A 49 0.38 -8.79 0.63
C ILE A 49 -0.78 -8.26 -0.21
N ARG A 50 -1.76 -9.11 -0.53
CA ARG A 50 -2.93 -8.76 -1.35
C ARG A 50 -3.78 -7.65 -0.73
N ILE A 51 -3.96 -7.68 0.58
CA ILE A 51 -4.76 -6.68 1.30
C ILE A 51 -3.92 -5.43 1.59
N ARG A 52 -2.67 -5.61 2.01
CA ARG A 52 -1.80 -4.52 2.49
C ARG A 52 -1.57 -3.44 1.43
N ARG A 53 -1.43 -3.82 0.16
CA ARG A 53 -1.28 -2.86 -0.95
C ARG A 53 -2.46 -1.88 -1.04
N ARG A 54 -3.67 -2.32 -0.67
CA ARG A 54 -4.90 -1.50 -0.72
C ARG A 54 -5.12 -0.68 0.54
N THR A 55 -4.48 -1.03 1.66
CA THR A 55 -4.74 -0.42 2.99
C THR A 55 -3.59 0.45 3.49
N VAL A 56 -2.41 0.45 2.84
CA VAL A 56 -1.28 1.32 3.22
C VAL A 56 -1.51 2.81 2.90
N GLY A 57 -2.48 3.14 2.04
CA GLY A 57 -2.75 4.53 1.66
C GLY A 57 -1.75 5.10 0.64
N GLY A 58 -0.92 4.26 0.00
CA GLY A 58 0.05 4.69 -1.00
C GLY A 58 -0.58 5.30 -2.26
N TYR A 59 -1.67 4.70 -2.77
CA TYR A 59 -2.38 5.21 -3.95
C TYR A 59 -2.89 6.66 -3.77
N PRO A 60 -3.58 7.02 -2.67
CA PRO A 60 -3.92 8.41 -2.38
C PRO A 60 -2.73 9.38 -2.47
N CYS A 61 -1.59 9.01 -1.87
CA CYS A 61 -0.39 9.86 -1.87
C CYS A 61 0.17 10.09 -3.27
N ILE A 62 0.13 9.07 -4.14
CA ILE A 62 0.62 9.17 -5.52
C ILE A 62 -0.16 10.21 -6.31
N SER A 63 -1.50 10.26 -6.19
CA SER A 63 -2.30 11.29 -6.88
C SER A 63 -2.02 12.72 -6.41
N LEU A 64 -1.32 12.90 -5.29
CA LEU A 64 -0.89 14.20 -4.81
C LEU A 64 0.49 14.62 -5.35
N ILE A 65 1.26 13.70 -5.93
CA ILE A 65 2.59 13.98 -6.49
C ILE A 65 2.44 14.94 -7.68
N ASP A 66 1.55 14.63 -8.62
CA ASP A 66 1.33 15.47 -9.80
C ASP A 66 0.86 16.87 -9.41
N TYR A 67 -0.04 16.94 -8.42
CA TYR A 67 -0.45 18.21 -7.82
C TYR A 67 0.72 18.98 -7.19
N ALA A 68 1.55 18.32 -6.39
CA ALA A 68 2.66 18.95 -5.67
C ALA A 68 3.76 19.45 -6.61
N HIS A 69 3.99 18.76 -7.73
CA HIS A 69 5.00 19.11 -8.72
C HIS A 69 4.46 19.97 -9.88
N ASN A 70 3.19 20.36 -9.83
CA ASN A 70 2.51 21.10 -10.90
C ASN A 70 2.64 20.41 -12.27
N VAL A 71 2.59 19.08 -12.26
CA VAL A 71 2.60 18.23 -13.46
C VAL A 71 1.15 17.96 -13.84
N ASN A 72 0.80 18.21 -15.09
CA ASN A 72 -0.52 17.84 -15.62
C ASN A 72 -0.42 16.50 -16.34
N LEU A 73 -0.43 15.41 -15.57
CA LEU A 73 -0.46 14.05 -16.10
C LEU A 73 -1.86 13.78 -16.68
N SER A 74 -1.93 13.51 -17.98
CA SER A 74 -3.21 13.18 -18.62
C SER A 74 -3.78 11.87 -18.06
N GLN A 75 -5.11 11.70 -18.14
CA GLN A 75 -5.73 10.45 -17.72
C GLN A 75 -5.19 9.24 -18.50
N GLU A 76 -4.93 9.39 -19.81
CA GLU A 76 -4.32 8.35 -20.65
C GLU A 76 -2.92 7.96 -20.16
N ALA A 77 -2.07 8.94 -19.84
CA ALA A 77 -0.74 8.69 -19.32
C ALA A 77 -0.79 8.03 -17.94
N PHE A 78 -1.72 8.45 -17.07
CA PHE A 78 -1.94 7.82 -15.77
C PHE A 78 -2.35 6.35 -15.92
N GLU A 79 -3.25 6.04 -16.85
CA GLU A 79 -3.75 4.68 -17.10
C GLU A 79 -2.76 3.79 -17.85
N HIS A 80 -1.71 4.37 -18.43
CA HIS A 80 -0.69 3.63 -19.15
C HIS A 80 -0.12 2.49 -18.29
N PRO A 81 -0.01 1.25 -18.81
CA PRO A 81 0.39 0.08 -18.02
C PRO A 81 1.72 0.28 -17.27
N SER A 82 2.71 0.92 -17.89
CA SER A 82 3.99 1.20 -17.24
C SER A 82 3.86 2.16 -16.06
N VAL A 83 2.96 3.16 -16.13
CA VAL A 83 2.71 4.09 -15.04
C VAL A 83 1.99 3.37 -13.90
N GLN A 84 0.95 2.58 -14.20
CA GLN A 84 0.28 1.76 -13.17
C GLN A 84 1.24 0.77 -12.50
N GLU A 85 2.19 0.19 -13.23
CA GLU A 85 3.23 -0.68 -12.69
C GLU A 85 4.18 0.10 -11.76
N CYS A 86 4.66 1.28 -12.17
CA CYS A 86 5.48 2.14 -11.29
C CYS A 86 4.74 2.52 -10.00
N ILE A 87 3.46 2.84 -10.10
CA ILE A 87 2.59 3.14 -8.96
C ILE A 87 2.50 1.93 -8.01
N ALA A 88 2.27 0.74 -8.56
CA ALA A 88 2.17 -0.49 -7.77
C ALA A 88 3.49 -0.84 -7.07
N VAL A 89 4.62 -0.76 -7.79
CA VAL A 89 5.98 -0.93 -7.25
C VAL A 89 6.27 0.07 -6.14
N GLY A 90 5.95 1.36 -6.34
CA GLY A 90 6.13 2.40 -5.34
C GLY A 90 5.31 2.14 -4.07
N CYS A 91 4.05 1.74 -4.22
CA CYS A 91 3.20 1.32 -3.11
C CYS A 91 3.77 0.11 -2.38
N ASP A 92 4.31 -0.88 -3.12
CA ASP A 92 4.91 -2.08 -2.53
C ASP A 92 6.12 -1.75 -1.68
N LEU A 93 7.04 -0.96 -2.21
CA LEU A 93 8.21 -0.50 -1.46
C LEU A 93 7.81 0.31 -0.22
N ALA A 94 6.76 1.14 -0.32
CA ALA A 94 6.30 1.95 0.80
C ALA A 94 5.78 1.08 1.96
N TRP A 95 4.92 0.10 1.69
CA TRP A 95 4.38 -0.75 2.77
C TRP A 95 5.42 -1.71 3.34
N ILE A 96 6.30 -2.29 2.50
CA ILE A 96 7.36 -3.19 2.98
C ILE A 96 8.28 -2.46 3.95
N HIS A 97 8.73 -1.25 3.56
CA HIS A 97 9.55 -0.43 4.45
C HIS A 97 8.80 -0.02 5.70
N ASN A 98 7.53 0.38 5.58
CA ASN A 98 6.71 0.74 6.73
C ASN A 98 6.69 -0.38 7.75
N ASP A 99 6.33 -1.60 7.35
CA ASP A 99 6.22 -2.75 8.25
C ASP A 99 7.55 -3.12 8.91
N ILE A 100 8.67 -3.07 8.17
CA ILE A 100 10.01 -3.36 8.73
C ILE A 100 10.36 -2.33 9.81
N VAL A 101 10.23 -1.04 9.50
CA VAL A 101 10.64 0.03 10.43
C VAL A 101 9.66 0.22 11.58
N SER A 102 8.38 -0.05 11.37
CA SER A 102 7.32 0.10 12.37
C SER A 102 7.19 -1.10 13.29
N TYR A 103 7.71 -2.28 12.92
CA TYR A 103 7.49 -3.55 13.64
C TYR A 103 7.61 -3.44 15.16
N LYS A 104 8.71 -2.85 15.67
CA LYS A 104 8.92 -2.71 17.12
C LYS A 104 7.88 -1.81 17.79
N LYS A 105 7.43 -0.76 17.10
CA LYS A 105 6.36 0.13 17.56
C LYS A 105 5.02 -0.60 17.55
N ASP A 106 4.71 -1.29 16.47
CA ASP A 106 3.43 -1.97 16.26
C ASP A 106 3.20 -3.07 17.29
N VAL A 107 4.20 -3.92 17.55
CA VAL A 107 4.13 -4.95 18.60
C VAL A 107 3.87 -4.34 19.97
N LYS A 108 4.53 -3.23 20.32
CA LYS A 108 4.30 -2.54 21.61
C LYS A 108 2.89 -1.97 21.71
N SER A 109 2.30 -1.57 20.59
CA SER A 109 0.95 -1.00 20.52
C SER A 109 -0.14 -2.06 20.31
N GLY A 110 0.20 -3.36 20.28
CA GLY A 110 -0.76 -4.44 20.00
C GLY A 110 -1.29 -4.44 18.56
N ILE A 111 -0.63 -3.75 17.64
CA ILE A 111 -1.00 -3.71 16.23
C ILE A 111 -0.42 -4.94 15.53
N GLU A 112 -1.29 -5.85 15.11
CA GLU A 112 -0.89 -7.10 14.45
C GLU A 112 -0.79 -7.00 12.93
N HIS A 113 -1.25 -5.89 12.34
CA HIS A 113 -1.27 -5.67 10.89
C HIS A 113 0.13 -5.33 10.36
N ASN A 114 1.03 -6.31 10.38
CA ASN A 114 2.43 -6.18 9.97
C ASN A 114 2.95 -7.52 9.43
N ILE A 115 3.60 -7.53 8.27
CA ILE A 115 4.08 -8.78 7.63
C ILE A 115 5.04 -9.57 8.53
N VAL A 116 5.88 -8.89 9.33
CA VAL A 116 6.80 -9.55 10.27
C VAL A 116 6.01 -10.28 11.36
N THR A 117 4.90 -9.71 11.82
CA THR A 117 4.00 -10.37 12.77
C THR A 117 3.35 -11.60 12.15
N VAL A 118 2.85 -11.51 10.91
CA VAL A 118 2.25 -12.64 10.18
C VAL A 118 3.27 -13.78 10.02
N LEU A 119 4.49 -13.48 9.57
CA LEU A 119 5.54 -14.49 9.39
C LEU A 119 5.92 -15.16 10.71
N LYS A 120 6.00 -14.40 11.81
CA LYS A 120 6.27 -14.97 13.14
C LYS A 120 5.17 -15.88 13.65
N LYS A 121 3.89 -15.54 13.38
CA LYS A 121 2.75 -16.44 13.67
C LYS A 121 2.84 -17.76 12.90
N ASN A 122 3.51 -17.76 11.74
CA ASN A 122 3.80 -18.94 10.93
C ASN A 122 5.13 -19.63 11.28
N GLY A 123 5.69 -19.40 12.48
CA GLY A 123 6.83 -20.15 13.00
C GLY A 123 8.22 -19.56 12.69
N PHE A 124 8.29 -18.39 12.05
CA PHE A 124 9.57 -17.72 11.80
C PHE A 124 10.12 -17.09 13.08
N THR A 125 11.44 -17.13 13.26
CA THR A 125 12.11 -16.23 14.21
C THR A 125 12.00 -14.78 13.74
N THR A 126 12.23 -13.82 14.64
CA THR A 126 12.24 -12.40 14.25
C THR A 126 13.23 -12.11 13.12
N GLN A 127 14.44 -12.68 13.17
CA GLN A 127 15.44 -12.46 12.13
C GLN A 127 15.00 -13.04 10.79
N GLN A 128 14.52 -14.29 10.76
CA GLN A 128 14.01 -14.91 9.54
C GLN A 128 12.83 -14.12 8.94
N ALA A 129 11.93 -13.62 9.78
CA ALA A 129 10.80 -12.80 9.32
C ALA A 129 11.27 -11.46 8.72
N MET A 130 12.27 -10.81 9.33
CA MET A 130 12.89 -9.59 8.80
C MET A 130 13.61 -9.84 7.47
N ASP A 131 14.36 -10.94 7.37
CA ASP A 131 15.07 -11.31 6.14
C ASP A 131 14.09 -11.64 5.01
N ARG A 132 12.98 -12.34 5.33
CA ARG A 132 11.90 -12.62 4.38
C ARG A 132 11.22 -11.34 3.91
N ALA A 133 10.88 -10.41 4.82
CA ALA A 133 10.36 -9.10 4.44
C ALA A 133 11.34 -8.32 3.55
N GLY A 134 12.64 -8.39 3.86
CA GLY A 134 13.71 -7.82 3.04
C GLY A 134 13.82 -8.44 1.65
N SER A 135 13.52 -9.74 1.51
CA SER A 135 13.51 -10.43 0.22
C SER A 135 12.39 -9.92 -0.71
N PHE A 136 11.21 -9.56 -0.17
CA PHE A 136 10.15 -8.95 -0.98
C PHE A 136 10.60 -7.65 -1.62
N ARG A 137 11.30 -6.80 -0.85
CA ARG A 137 11.87 -5.56 -1.37
C ARG A 137 12.81 -5.83 -2.55
N MET A 138 13.67 -6.85 -2.44
CA MET A 138 14.59 -7.21 -3.52
C MET A 138 13.85 -7.73 -4.76
N SER A 139 12.82 -8.56 -4.57
CA SER A 139 11.96 -9.03 -5.66
C SER A 139 11.27 -7.87 -6.38
N VAL A 140 10.79 -6.87 -5.63
CA VAL A 140 10.15 -5.68 -6.22
C VAL A 140 11.12 -4.88 -7.08
N ILE A 141 12.34 -4.68 -6.58
CA ILE A 141 13.39 -3.94 -7.29
C ILE A 141 13.85 -4.68 -8.55
N ALA A 142 13.94 -6.02 -8.50
CA ALA A 142 14.49 -6.82 -9.58
C ALA A 142 13.46 -7.22 -10.64
N GLY A 143 12.18 -7.37 -10.28
CA GLY A 143 11.17 -8.04 -11.11
C GLY A 143 9.82 -7.32 -11.21
N GLY A 144 9.63 -6.15 -10.59
CA GLY A 144 8.35 -5.44 -10.58
C GLY A 144 7.43 -5.88 -9.45
N THR A 145 6.13 -5.59 -9.56
CA THR A 145 5.13 -5.74 -8.50
C THR A 145 5.05 -7.16 -7.92
N LEU A 146 4.88 -7.29 -6.59
CA LEU A 146 4.64 -8.60 -5.95
C LEU A 146 3.32 -9.19 -6.46
N ARG A 147 3.38 -10.40 -7.02
CA ARG A 147 2.19 -11.14 -7.48
C ARG A 147 1.79 -12.21 -6.49
#